data_AF-A0A963S5Q1-F1
#
_entry.id   AF-A0A963S5Q1-F1
#
_cell.length_a   1.000
_cell.length_b   1.000
_cell.length_c   1.000
_cell.angle_alpha   90.00
_cell.angle_beta   90.00
_cell.angle_gamma   90.00
#
_symmetry.space_group_name_H-M   'P 1'
#
loop_
_entity.id
_entity.type
_entity.pdbx_description
1 polymer ?
#
loop_
_entity_poly.entity_id
_entity_poly.type
_entity_poly.pdbx_seq_one_letter_code
_entity_poly.pdbx_strand_id
1 'polypeptide(L)'
;MTRQYVHRIDPADRVGLRDADIDPGESDLLDRLADRQFLDLVLPRLAPREELVVRLRFGLGGVGVHSAREIASEYGIASAAVYRIEAKALRKMRWYACRVFPDRARRAGMEAKTGALPQTRIEDRQKRVPRVPGKVPPAVQARPPVSACPPSRPRIPSRRPTPTLRSGWLLTAVVGLYIAMLGFNSAIAYHLADRLGASVAIMIAIGVGMLGVITALIPTVYLDFAPHDPTPAQRRVGLKLVMATLLAGASGFSTPVQPFLQALVLAAPPRFHNSTPETVQVFSFAIVPLSLVYLCGWLQRERKLEASSE
;
A
#
# COMPACT_ATOMS: atom_id res chain seq x y z
N MET A 1 32.90 -2.89 1.41
CA MET A 1 33.30 -3.00 2.84
C MET A 1 32.22 -2.34 3.68
N THR A 2 31.30 -3.14 4.21
CA THR A 2 30.16 -2.68 5.01
C THR A 2 30.62 -2.59 6.46
N ARG A 3 30.66 -1.39 7.05
CA ARG A 3 31.02 -1.22 8.47
C ARG A 3 29.92 -1.83 9.34
N GLN A 4 30.21 -3.01 9.85
CA GLN A 4 29.43 -3.73 10.84
C GLN A 4 29.70 -3.07 12.20
N TYR A 5 28.88 -2.10 12.60
CA TYR A 5 28.86 -1.61 13.98
C TYR A 5 28.13 -2.65 14.84
N VAL A 6 28.82 -3.72 15.23
CA VAL A 6 28.43 -4.51 16.40
C VAL A 6 29.03 -3.78 17.60
N HIS A 7 28.22 -3.00 18.30
CA HIS A 7 28.63 -2.43 19.59
C HIS A 7 28.77 -3.61 20.56
N ARG A 8 29.98 -4.15 20.67
CA ARG A 8 30.34 -5.14 21.69
C ARG A 8 30.49 -4.33 22.97
N ILE A 9 29.44 -4.27 23.78
CA ILE A 9 29.52 -3.65 25.11
C ILE A 9 30.53 -4.50 25.91
N ASP A 10 31.61 -3.89 26.36
CA ASP A 10 32.62 -4.57 27.17
C ASP A 10 31.95 -5.11 28.44
N PRO A 11 32.24 -6.35 28.86
CA PRO A 11 31.59 -6.97 30.01
C PRO A 11 31.83 -6.18 31.31
N ALA A 12 32.88 -5.34 31.37
CA ALA A 12 33.17 -4.43 32.47
C ALA A 12 32.22 -3.22 32.54
N ASP A 13 31.63 -2.80 31.41
CA ASP A 13 30.68 -1.68 31.33
C ASP A 13 29.24 -2.09 31.64
N ARG A 14 29.01 -3.38 31.94
CA ARG A 14 27.72 -3.87 32.44
C ARG A 14 27.55 -3.48 33.91
N VAL A 15 27.43 -2.19 34.17
CA VAL A 15 26.96 -1.70 35.46
C VAL A 15 25.51 -2.17 35.60
N GLY A 16 25.24 -2.92 36.66
CA GLY A 16 23.88 -3.34 37.03
C GLY A 16 23.08 -2.14 37.53
N LEU A 17 22.68 -1.26 36.62
CA LEU A 17 21.70 -0.22 36.88
C LEU A 17 20.39 -0.92 37.26
N ARG A 18 19.92 -0.70 38.49
CA ARG A 18 18.58 -1.13 38.88
C ARG A 18 17.60 -0.13 38.29
N ASP A 19 16.37 -0.55 37.97
CA ASP A 19 15.36 0.36 37.41
C ASP A 19 15.06 1.57 38.33
N ALA A 20 15.39 1.47 39.62
CA ALA A 20 15.29 2.55 40.61
C ALA A 20 16.41 3.60 40.52
N ASP A 21 17.52 3.30 39.83
CA ASP A 21 18.64 4.23 39.61
C ASP A 21 18.38 5.16 38.41
N ILE A 22 17.34 4.89 37.61
CA ILE A 22 16.89 5.73 36.49
C ILE A 22 15.94 6.79 37.04
N ASP A 23 16.42 8.03 37.17
CA ASP A 23 15.55 9.16 37.54
C ASP A 23 14.53 9.39 36.40
N PRO A 24 13.21 9.25 36.67
CA PRO A 24 12.19 9.54 35.66
C PRO A 24 12.28 10.98 35.12
N GLY A 25 12.85 11.92 35.90
CA GLY A 25 13.11 13.29 35.46
C GLY A 25 14.16 13.39 34.35
N GLU A 26 15.19 12.54 34.37
CA GLU A 26 16.24 12.51 33.35
C GLU A 26 15.72 11.92 32.03
N SER A 27 14.85 10.91 32.11
CA SER A 27 14.19 10.34 30.92
C SER A 27 13.29 11.36 30.20
N ASP A 28 12.48 12.13 30.93
CA ASP A 28 11.62 13.17 30.35
C ASP A 28 12.45 14.31 29.73
N LEU A 29 13.56 14.69 30.36
CA LEU A 29 14.50 15.67 29.81
C LEU A 29 15.10 15.18 28.49
N LEU A 30 15.54 13.92 28.44
CA LEU A 30 16.11 13.30 27.24
C LEU A 30 15.08 13.21 26.11
N ASP A 31 13.83 12.83 26.41
CA ASP A 31 12.74 12.79 25.43
C ASP A 31 12.46 14.19 24.85
N ARG A 32 12.41 15.23 25.70
CA ARG A 32 12.24 16.63 25.24
C ARG A 32 13.39 17.12 24.37
N LEU A 33 14.63 16.76 24.70
CA LEU A 33 15.81 17.10 23.89
C LEU A 33 15.76 16.40 22.54
N ALA A 34 15.37 15.12 22.53
CA ALA A 34 15.25 14.33 21.33
C ALA A 34 14.12 14.83 20.42
N ASP A 35 13.07 15.42 20.97
CA ASP A 35 11.98 16.04 20.20
C ASP A 35 12.38 17.39 19.60
N ARG A 36 13.18 18.20 20.30
CA ARG A 36 13.75 19.43 19.73
C ARG A 36 14.65 19.15 18.54
N GLN A 37 15.58 18.20 18.69
CA GLN A 37 16.47 17.79 17.58
C GLN A 37 15.67 17.27 16.38
N PHE A 38 14.56 16.58 16.64
CA PHE A 38 13.65 16.14 15.58
C PHE A 38 13.01 17.33 14.85
N LEU A 39 12.50 18.33 15.57
CA LEU A 39 11.93 19.53 14.97
C LEU A 39 12.97 20.30 14.14
N ASP A 40 14.21 20.41 14.63
CA ASP A 40 15.31 21.08 13.91
C ASP A 40 15.68 20.36 12.60
N LEU A 41 15.49 19.05 12.51
CA LEU A 41 15.71 18.27 11.29
C LEU A 41 14.56 18.36 10.28
N VAL A 42 13.33 18.56 10.76
CA VAL A 42 12.12 18.53 9.92
C VAL A 42 11.72 19.91 9.44
N LEU A 43 11.82 20.94 10.27
CA LEU A 43 11.43 22.31 9.92
C LEU A 43 12.13 22.85 8.65
N PRO A 44 13.44 22.67 8.43
CA PRO A 44 14.13 23.14 7.22
C PRO A 44 13.70 22.42 5.93
N ARG A 45 12.97 21.30 6.04
CA ARG A 45 12.44 20.56 4.87
C ARG A 45 11.08 21.07 4.40
N LEU A 46 10.45 21.95 5.18
CA LEU A 46 9.22 22.62 4.78
C LEU A 46 9.52 23.79 3.84
N ALA A 47 8.52 24.27 3.11
CA ALA A 47 8.69 25.51 2.36
C ALA A 47 8.89 26.69 3.35
N PRO A 48 9.64 27.74 3.00
CA PRO A 48 9.92 28.85 3.93
C PRO A 48 8.66 29.49 4.54
N ARG A 49 7.57 29.56 3.77
CA ARG A 49 6.27 30.07 4.25
C ARG A 49 5.55 29.11 5.21
N GLU A 50 5.73 27.81 5.02
CA GLU A 50 5.15 26.77 5.89
C GLU A 50 5.90 26.72 7.22
N GLU A 51 7.22 26.75 7.16
CA GLU A 51 8.09 26.79 8.34
C GLU A 51 7.79 28.02 9.20
N LEU A 52 7.69 29.20 8.59
CA LEU A 52 7.36 30.45 9.30
C LEU A 52 6.02 30.34 10.05
N VAL A 53 4.96 29.89 9.38
CA VAL A 53 3.62 29.76 9.99
C VAL A 53 3.64 28.74 11.14
N VAL A 54 4.36 27.63 10.99
CA VAL A 54 4.50 26.62 12.05
C VAL A 54 5.30 27.18 13.23
N ARG A 55 6.43 27.88 12.98
CA ARG A 55 7.23 28.50 14.05
C ARG A 55 6.41 29.52 14.85
N LEU A 56 5.63 30.37 14.19
CA LEU A 56 4.78 31.37 14.84
C LEU A 56 3.60 30.76 15.60
N ARG A 57 2.90 29.78 15.00
CA ARG A 57 1.73 29.15 15.66
C ARG A 57 2.10 28.31 16.87
N PHE A 58 3.26 27.66 16.87
CA PHE A 58 3.68 26.76 17.96
C PHE A 58 4.78 27.34 18.84
N GLY A 59 5.19 28.59 18.59
CA GLY A 59 6.23 29.27 19.36
C GLY A 59 7.62 28.62 19.28
N LEU A 60 7.98 28.09 18.12
CA LEU A 60 9.25 27.38 17.93
C LEU A 60 10.38 28.37 17.63
N GLY A 61 11.54 28.17 18.28
CA GLY A 61 12.72 29.02 18.09
C GLY A 61 12.70 30.32 18.91
N GLY A 62 11.98 30.33 20.05
CA GLY A 62 11.93 31.48 20.96
C GLY A 62 10.93 32.56 20.57
N VAL A 63 10.12 32.32 19.54
CA VAL A 63 9.00 33.19 19.16
C VAL A 63 7.79 32.81 20.02
N GLY A 64 6.97 33.77 20.44
CA GLY A 64 5.75 33.47 21.19
C GLY A 64 4.72 32.69 20.37
N VAL A 65 3.71 32.12 21.04
CA VAL A 65 2.56 31.47 20.40
C VAL A 65 1.64 32.55 19.84
N HIS A 66 1.44 32.57 18.51
CA HIS A 66 0.58 33.54 17.82
C HIS A 66 -0.69 32.87 17.27
N SER A 67 -1.80 33.61 17.33
CA SER A 67 -3.06 33.13 16.75
C SER A 67 -3.05 33.24 15.21
N ALA A 68 -3.85 32.43 14.52
CA ALA A 68 -3.95 32.49 13.06
C ALA A 68 -4.43 33.87 12.55
N ARG A 69 -5.15 34.61 13.39
CA ARG A 69 -5.66 35.94 13.08
C ARG A 69 -4.56 37.00 13.20
N GLU A 70 -3.72 36.91 14.22
CA GLU A 70 -2.53 37.77 14.38
C GLU A 70 -1.56 37.57 13.21
N ILE A 71 -1.26 36.32 12.87
CA ILE A 71 -0.39 35.98 11.72
C ILE A 71 -1.02 36.51 10.42
N ALA A 72 -2.34 36.37 10.27
CA ALA A 72 -3.04 36.90 9.10
C ALA A 72 -2.93 38.43 8.97
N SER A 73 -3.10 39.16 10.07
CA SER A 73 -2.97 40.62 10.08
C SER A 73 -1.53 41.09 9.84
N GLU A 74 -0.54 40.42 10.43
CA GLU A 74 0.88 40.80 10.33
C GLU A 74 1.41 40.58 8.90
N TYR A 75 0.99 39.51 8.23
CA TYR A 75 1.45 39.14 6.89
C TYR A 75 0.49 39.54 5.76
N GLY A 76 -0.60 40.25 6.06
CA GLY A 76 -1.57 40.73 5.07
C GLY A 76 -2.27 39.61 4.28
N ILE A 77 -2.49 38.45 4.91
CA ILE A 77 -3.14 37.28 4.30
C ILE A 77 -4.46 36.95 5.00
N ALA A 78 -5.35 36.21 4.34
CA ALA A 78 -6.57 35.73 4.98
C ALA A 78 -6.26 34.71 6.09
N SER A 79 -6.98 34.76 7.21
CA SER A 79 -6.87 33.78 8.31
C SER A 79 -7.11 32.33 7.84
N ALA A 80 -8.03 32.13 6.89
CA ALA A 80 -8.25 30.83 6.25
C ALA A 80 -7.02 30.34 5.47
N ALA A 81 -6.20 31.24 4.91
CA ALA A 81 -4.96 30.87 4.24
C ALA A 81 -3.91 30.36 5.23
N VAL A 82 -3.81 30.95 6.42
CA VAL A 82 -2.92 30.49 7.51
C VAL A 82 -3.27 29.05 7.91
N TYR A 83 -4.55 28.75 8.16
CA TYR A 83 -5.01 27.38 8.46
C TYR A 83 -4.68 26.38 7.34
N ARG A 84 -4.82 26.79 6.07
CA ARG A 84 -4.46 25.93 4.93
C ARG A 84 -2.96 25.66 4.86
N ILE A 85 -2.13 26.67 5.12
CA ILE A 85 -0.67 26.55 5.13
C ILE A 85 -0.24 25.62 6.28
N GLU A 86 -0.77 25.83 7.47
CA GLU A 86 -0.52 25.00 8.65
C GLU A 86 -0.93 23.54 8.40
N ALA A 87 -2.16 23.28 7.98
CA ALA A 87 -2.64 21.92 7.74
C ALA A 87 -1.76 21.18 6.70
N LYS A 88 -1.27 21.93 5.70
CA LYS A 88 -0.34 21.40 4.70
C LYS A 88 1.04 21.11 5.30
N ALA A 89 1.56 22.03 6.11
CA ALA A 89 2.84 21.90 6.81
C ALA A 89 2.83 20.68 7.74
N LEU A 90 1.82 20.56 8.60
CA LEU A 90 1.65 19.43 9.53
C LEU A 90 1.56 18.09 8.80
N ARG A 91 0.87 18.03 7.66
CA ARG A 91 0.81 16.82 6.84
C ARG A 91 2.18 16.42 6.28
N LYS A 92 2.99 17.39 5.83
CA LYS A 92 4.36 17.13 5.37
C LYS A 92 5.23 16.66 6.54
N MET A 93 5.14 17.33 7.70
CA MET A 93 5.89 16.95 8.90
C MET A 93 5.58 15.52 9.34
N ARG A 94 4.30 15.12 9.38
CA ARG A 94 3.89 13.73 9.68
C ARG A 94 4.50 12.73 8.71
N TRP A 95 4.52 13.05 7.42
CA TRP A 95 5.12 12.19 6.41
C TRP A 95 6.63 12.03 6.61
N TYR A 96 7.34 13.11 6.91
CA TYR A 96 8.77 13.05 7.26
C TYR A 96 9.01 12.27 8.55
N ALA A 97 8.18 12.49 9.59
CA ALA A 97 8.26 11.78 10.87
C ALA A 97 8.17 10.26 10.68
N CYS A 98 7.14 9.81 9.95
CA CYS A 98 6.90 8.38 9.72
C CYS A 98 7.98 7.73 8.86
N ARG A 99 8.65 8.48 7.99
CA ARG A 99 9.73 7.96 7.13
C ARG A 99 11.10 7.94 7.79
N VAL A 100 11.42 8.96 8.58
CA VAL A 100 12.75 9.09 9.20
C VAL A 100 12.81 8.34 10.53
N PHE A 101 11.70 8.30 11.28
CA PHE A 101 11.63 7.67 12.62
C PHE A 101 10.35 6.84 12.78
N PRO A 102 10.23 5.69 12.09
CA PRO A 102 9.02 4.87 12.11
C PRO A 102 8.66 4.36 13.52
N ASP A 103 9.66 4.10 14.37
CA ASP A 103 9.43 3.59 15.74
C ASP A 103 8.86 4.65 16.67
N ARG A 104 9.34 5.89 16.57
CA ARG A 104 8.82 7.02 17.35
C ARG A 104 7.42 7.41 16.88
N ALA A 105 7.20 7.43 15.56
CA ALA A 105 5.87 7.67 14.98
C ALA A 105 4.83 6.65 15.46
N ARG A 106 5.20 5.36 15.54
CA ARG A 106 4.34 4.29 16.08
C ARG A 106 4.02 4.50 17.57
N ARG A 107 5.02 4.81 18.40
CA ARG A 107 4.79 5.10 19.84
C ARG A 107 3.88 6.29 20.07
N ALA A 108 3.99 7.32 19.22
CA ALA A 108 3.14 8.50 19.27
C ALA A 108 1.75 8.31 18.65
N GLY A 109 1.38 7.10 18.20
CA GLY A 109 0.11 6.83 17.52
C GLY A 109 -0.04 7.59 16.19
N MET A 110 1.05 8.05 15.60
CA MET A 110 1.04 8.79 14.34
C MET A 110 0.92 7.82 13.17
N GLU A 111 -0.32 7.60 12.72
CA GLU A 111 -0.54 6.86 11.47
C GLU A 111 -0.18 7.74 10.26
N ALA A 112 0.72 7.23 9.42
CA ALA A 112 0.97 7.83 8.12
C ALA A 112 -0.32 7.70 7.28
N LYS A 113 -1.01 8.82 7.02
CA LYS A 113 -1.98 8.84 5.91
C LYS A 113 -1.18 8.56 4.63
N THR A 114 -1.26 7.31 4.15
CA THR A 114 -0.52 6.77 3.01
C THR A 114 -0.93 7.51 1.73
N GLY A 115 -0.33 8.67 1.52
CA GLY A 115 -0.45 9.47 0.31
C GLY A 115 0.91 10.07 -0.03
N ALA A 116 1.19 10.20 -1.32
CA ALA A 116 2.38 10.90 -1.80
C ALA A 116 2.47 12.29 -1.16
N LEU A 117 3.68 12.78 -0.90
CA LEU A 117 3.91 14.16 -0.45
C LEU A 117 3.09 15.09 -1.36
N PRO A 118 2.21 15.95 -0.82
CA PRO A 118 1.48 16.90 -1.62
C PRO A 118 2.48 17.93 -2.16
N GLN A 119 3.02 17.66 -3.34
CA GLN A 119 3.86 18.60 -4.06
C GLN A 119 3.00 19.82 -4.34
N THR A 120 3.32 20.96 -3.72
CA THR A 120 2.80 22.21 -4.28
C THR A 120 3.61 22.58 -5.48
N ARG A 121 2.88 22.76 -6.58
CA ARG A 121 3.23 23.44 -7.84
C ARG A 121 4.06 24.74 -7.70
N ILE A 122 4.22 25.28 -6.49
CA ILE A 122 4.99 26.48 -6.16
C ILE A 122 6.50 26.16 -6.03
N GLU A 123 6.88 24.99 -5.53
CA GLU A 123 8.30 24.61 -5.37
C GLU A 123 9.00 24.45 -6.73
N ASP A 124 8.27 23.98 -7.75
CA ASP A 124 8.75 23.90 -9.13
C ASP A 124 8.87 25.27 -9.82
N ARG A 125 8.15 26.27 -9.32
CA ARG A 125 8.21 27.65 -9.81
C ARG A 125 9.37 28.41 -9.19
N GLN A 126 9.70 28.16 -7.92
CA GLN A 126 10.82 28.78 -7.21
C GLN A 126 12.20 28.27 -7.65
N LYS A 127 12.29 27.07 -8.25
CA LYS A 127 13.53 26.59 -8.91
C LYS A 127 13.83 27.30 -10.24
N ARG A 128 12.88 28.03 -10.83
CA ARG A 128 13.15 28.96 -11.95
C ARG A 128 13.44 30.35 -11.39
N VAL A 129 14.70 30.59 -11.03
CA VAL A 129 15.18 31.94 -10.70
C VAL A 129 15.13 32.79 -11.98
N PRO A 130 14.44 33.95 -12.01
CA PRO A 130 14.61 34.93 -13.07
C PRO A 130 15.99 35.59 -12.92
N ARG A 131 16.82 35.56 -13.97
CA ARG A 131 18.02 36.40 -14.03
C ARG A 131 17.60 37.87 -13.93
N VAL A 132 18.27 38.62 -13.04
CA VAL A 132 18.17 40.08 -12.91
C VAL A 132 18.50 40.74 -14.26
N PRO A 133 17.77 41.79 -14.71
CA PRO A 133 17.95 42.36 -16.04
C PRO A 133 19.17 43.29 -16.07
N GLY A 134 20.17 42.93 -16.88
CA GLY A 134 21.29 43.80 -17.24
C GLY A 134 21.07 44.42 -18.63
N LYS A 135 21.13 45.76 -18.68
CA LYS A 135 21.30 46.69 -19.81
C LYS A 135 20.80 46.28 -21.20
N VAL A 136 19.80 47.02 -21.68
CA VAL A 136 19.30 47.03 -23.07
C VAL A 136 20.17 47.95 -23.95
N PRO A 137 20.61 47.51 -25.14
CA PRO A 137 20.91 48.39 -26.27
C PRO A 137 19.78 48.35 -27.33
N PRO A 138 19.67 49.39 -28.18
CA PRO A 138 18.42 49.70 -28.87
C PRO A 138 18.22 48.98 -30.21
N ALA A 139 16.94 48.73 -30.48
CA ALA A 139 16.23 48.75 -31.76
C ALA A 139 16.80 48.02 -32.98
N VAL A 140 16.13 46.91 -33.35
CA VAL A 140 15.84 46.60 -34.77
C VAL A 140 14.37 46.17 -34.87
N GLN A 141 13.59 46.94 -35.62
CA GLN A 141 12.21 46.66 -36.00
C GLN A 141 12.18 45.69 -37.19
N ALA A 142 11.31 44.67 -37.17
CA ALA A 142 10.68 44.11 -38.38
C ALA A 142 9.43 43.27 -38.06
N ARG A 143 8.27 43.83 -38.44
CA ARG A 143 6.94 43.31 -38.88
C ARG A 143 6.34 41.96 -38.36
N PRO A 144 5.01 41.91 -38.13
CA PRO A 144 4.19 40.68 -37.98
C PRO A 144 3.58 40.25 -39.36
N PRO A 145 2.64 39.28 -39.49
CA PRO A 145 2.11 38.27 -38.55
C PRO A 145 2.16 36.83 -39.11
N VAL A 146 2.29 35.80 -38.28
CA VAL A 146 1.78 34.45 -38.62
C VAL A 146 1.10 33.86 -37.40
N SER A 147 -0.19 33.56 -37.59
CA SER A 147 -1.02 32.67 -36.79
C SER A 147 -0.24 31.42 -36.37
N ALA A 148 0.17 31.36 -35.10
CA ALA A 148 0.59 30.12 -34.47
C ALA A 148 -0.43 29.77 -33.39
N CYS A 149 -1.06 28.61 -33.56
CA CYS A 149 -1.95 27.98 -32.59
C CYS A 149 -1.37 28.08 -31.17
N PRO A 150 -2.21 28.26 -30.12
CA PRO A 150 -1.72 28.23 -28.76
C PRO A 150 -1.04 26.87 -28.51
N PRO A 151 0.14 26.82 -27.85
CA PRO A 151 0.77 25.56 -27.52
C PRO A 151 -0.20 24.77 -26.67
N SER A 152 -0.62 23.62 -27.19
CA SER A 152 -1.39 22.64 -26.46
C SER A 152 -0.66 22.37 -25.15
N ARG A 153 -1.24 22.83 -24.03
CA ARG A 153 -0.80 22.40 -22.70
C ARG A 153 -0.62 20.90 -22.77
N PRO A 154 0.53 20.32 -22.36
CA PRO A 154 0.58 18.89 -22.13
C PRO A 154 -0.55 18.60 -21.15
N ARG A 155 -1.55 17.84 -21.61
CA ARG A 155 -2.57 17.28 -20.73
C ARG A 155 -1.78 16.39 -19.79
N ILE A 156 -1.43 16.90 -18.61
CA ILE A 156 -1.00 16.07 -17.49
C ILE A 156 -2.12 15.04 -17.38
N PRO A 157 -1.86 13.75 -17.65
CA PRO A 157 -2.90 12.76 -17.49
C PRO A 157 -3.29 12.88 -16.02
N SER A 158 -4.52 13.31 -15.76
CA SER A 158 -5.15 13.07 -14.48
C SER A 158 -4.89 11.59 -14.21
N ARG A 159 -4.07 11.26 -13.20
CA ARG A 159 -4.01 9.90 -12.66
C ARG A 159 -5.42 9.62 -12.17
N ARG A 160 -6.28 9.20 -13.08
CA ARG A 160 -7.56 8.60 -12.73
C ARG A 160 -7.16 7.43 -11.85
N PRO A 161 -7.82 7.22 -10.70
CA PRO A 161 -7.61 6.01 -9.92
C PRO A 161 -7.73 4.85 -10.90
N THR A 162 -6.63 4.11 -11.10
CA THR A 162 -6.67 2.89 -11.88
C THR A 162 -7.74 2.03 -11.24
N PRO A 163 -8.68 1.47 -12.02
CA PRO A 163 -9.74 0.68 -11.43
C PRO A 163 -9.06 -0.44 -10.63
N THR A 164 -9.31 -0.44 -9.33
CA THR A 164 -9.01 -1.58 -8.48
C THR A 164 -9.53 -2.81 -9.22
N LEU A 165 -8.68 -3.81 -9.47
CA LEU A 165 -9.14 -5.08 -10.04
C LEU A 165 -10.05 -5.76 -9.01
N ARG A 166 -11.28 -5.30 -8.82
CA ARG A 166 -12.30 -5.92 -7.96
C ARG A 166 -12.49 -7.39 -8.33
N SER A 167 -12.27 -7.72 -9.60
CA SER A 167 -12.24 -9.10 -10.13
C SER A 167 -11.20 -10.02 -9.48
N GLY A 168 -10.05 -9.49 -9.03
CA GLY A 168 -9.02 -10.32 -8.37
C GLY A 168 -9.40 -10.79 -6.98
N TRP A 169 -10.25 -10.01 -6.30
CA TRP A 169 -10.74 -10.29 -4.95
C TRP A 169 -11.83 -11.34 -5.02
N LEU A 170 -12.76 -11.16 -5.96
CA LEU A 170 -13.80 -12.13 -6.20
C LEU A 170 -13.20 -13.49 -6.64
N LEU A 171 -12.18 -13.47 -7.51
CA LEU A 171 -11.48 -14.69 -7.93
C LEU A 171 -10.80 -15.40 -6.76
N THR A 172 -10.06 -14.68 -5.91
CA THR A 172 -9.36 -15.27 -4.75
C THR A 172 -10.35 -15.80 -3.70
N ALA A 173 -11.46 -15.09 -3.46
CA ALA A 173 -12.53 -15.56 -2.59
C ALA A 173 -13.18 -16.85 -3.12
N VAL A 174 -13.52 -16.90 -4.40
CA VAL A 174 -14.14 -18.08 -5.04
C VAL A 174 -13.17 -19.27 -5.05
N VAL A 175 -11.88 -19.04 -5.33
CA VAL A 175 -10.85 -20.10 -5.28
C VAL A 175 -10.65 -20.62 -3.86
N GLY A 176 -10.61 -19.74 -2.85
CA GLY A 176 -10.52 -20.15 -1.45
C GLY A 176 -11.73 -20.98 -1.00
N LEU A 177 -12.94 -20.55 -1.38
CA LEU A 177 -14.17 -21.30 -1.09
C LEU A 177 -14.19 -22.67 -1.78
N TYR A 178 -13.69 -22.75 -3.01
CA TYR A 178 -13.55 -24.01 -3.74
C TYR A 178 -12.61 -24.99 -3.03
N ILE A 179 -11.44 -24.53 -2.59
CA ILE A 179 -10.47 -25.35 -1.83
C ILE A 179 -11.07 -25.80 -0.50
N ALA A 180 -11.80 -24.91 0.19
CA ALA A 180 -12.47 -25.25 1.44
C ALA A 180 -13.50 -26.37 1.23
N MET A 181 -14.31 -26.27 0.16
CA MET A 181 -15.30 -27.28 -0.19
C MET A 181 -14.68 -28.64 -0.54
N LEU A 182 -13.53 -28.66 -1.21
CA LEU A 182 -12.80 -29.92 -1.44
C LEU A 182 -12.24 -30.50 -0.14
N GLY A 183 -11.73 -29.66 0.76
CA GLY A 183 -11.19 -30.08 2.05
C GLY A 183 -12.21 -30.73 2.97
N PHE A 184 -13.45 -30.22 2.99
CA PHE A 184 -14.54 -30.77 3.82
C PHE A 184 -15.36 -31.87 3.11
N ASN A 185 -14.87 -32.39 1.98
CA ASN A 185 -15.59 -33.37 1.20
C ASN A 185 -15.55 -34.76 1.85
N SER A 186 -16.72 -35.27 2.24
CA SER A 186 -16.88 -36.56 2.92
C SER A 186 -16.44 -37.77 2.09
N ALA A 187 -16.68 -37.78 0.78
CA ALA A 187 -16.30 -38.89 -0.10
C ALA A 187 -14.77 -38.96 -0.27
N ILE A 188 -14.11 -37.81 -0.42
CA ILE A 188 -12.64 -37.74 -0.51
C ILE A 188 -12.01 -38.13 0.84
N ALA A 189 -12.55 -37.62 1.94
CA ALA A 189 -12.06 -37.94 3.28
C ALA A 189 -12.19 -39.44 3.60
N TYR A 190 -13.26 -40.10 3.14
CA TYR A 190 -13.44 -41.55 3.31
C TYR A 190 -12.35 -42.35 2.61
N HIS A 191 -12.12 -42.11 1.32
CA HIS A 191 -11.07 -42.82 0.56
C HIS A 191 -9.67 -42.54 1.08
N LEU A 192 -9.46 -41.34 1.63
CA LEU A 192 -8.21 -40.98 2.28
C LEU A 192 -8.03 -41.74 3.61
N ALA A 193 -9.12 -41.91 4.37
CA ALA A 193 -9.12 -42.67 5.62
C ALA A 193 -8.88 -44.16 5.38
N ASP A 194 -9.42 -44.69 4.29
CA ASP A 194 -9.23 -46.09 3.88
C ASP A 194 -7.76 -46.41 3.55
N ARG A 195 -7.01 -45.45 2.98
CA ARG A 195 -5.60 -45.65 2.59
C ARG A 195 -4.57 -45.26 3.65
N LEU A 196 -4.84 -44.20 4.40
CA LEU A 196 -3.85 -43.56 5.30
C LEU A 196 -4.26 -43.63 6.78
N GLY A 197 -5.45 -44.12 7.08
CA GLY A 197 -6.03 -44.12 8.42
C GLY A 197 -6.86 -42.88 8.71
N ALA A 198 -7.86 -43.03 9.59
CA ALA A 198 -8.86 -42.01 9.89
C ALA A 198 -8.25 -40.71 10.46
N SER A 199 -7.24 -40.80 11.32
CA SER A 199 -6.58 -39.64 11.94
C SER A 199 -5.88 -38.76 10.90
N VAL A 200 -5.10 -39.38 10.01
CA VAL A 200 -4.37 -38.68 8.94
C VAL A 200 -5.35 -38.05 7.95
N ALA A 201 -6.42 -38.76 7.59
CA ALA A 201 -7.43 -38.25 6.69
C ALA A 201 -8.17 -37.03 7.24
N ILE A 202 -8.56 -37.06 8.52
CA ILE A 202 -9.21 -35.93 9.20
C ILE A 202 -8.26 -34.72 9.28
N MET A 203 -6.98 -34.96 9.59
CA MET A 203 -5.97 -33.89 9.65
C MET A 203 -5.81 -33.20 8.29
N ILE A 204 -5.74 -33.98 7.20
CA ILE A 204 -5.62 -33.44 5.84
C ILE A 204 -6.90 -32.69 5.44
N ALA A 205 -8.08 -33.27 5.70
CA ALA A 205 -9.36 -32.64 5.39
C ALA A 205 -9.53 -31.28 6.10
N ILE A 206 -9.28 -31.23 7.41
CA ILE A 206 -9.34 -29.99 8.20
C ILE A 206 -8.26 -29.00 7.74
N GLY A 207 -7.04 -29.46 7.51
CA GLY A 207 -5.93 -28.60 7.07
C GLY A 207 -6.20 -27.93 5.72
N VAL A 208 -6.64 -28.71 4.72
CA VAL A 208 -7.00 -28.21 3.38
C VAL A 208 -8.24 -27.32 3.47
N GLY A 209 -9.24 -27.72 4.26
CA GLY A 209 -10.46 -26.94 4.50
C GLY A 209 -10.15 -25.55 5.08
N MET A 210 -9.37 -25.50 6.15
CA MET A 210 -8.94 -24.27 6.81
C MET A 210 -8.07 -23.40 5.92
N LEU A 211 -7.16 -24.00 5.13
CA LEU A 211 -6.34 -23.26 4.17
C LEU A 211 -7.22 -22.56 3.10
N GLY A 212 -8.27 -23.23 2.64
CA GLY A 212 -9.26 -22.64 1.73
C GLY A 212 -10.00 -21.46 2.35
N VAL A 213 -10.49 -21.61 3.59
CA VAL A 213 -11.17 -20.54 4.33
C VAL A 213 -10.26 -19.34 4.54
N ILE A 214 -9.01 -19.57 4.98
CA ILE A 214 -8.01 -18.52 5.17
C ILE A 214 -7.75 -17.80 3.84
N THR A 215 -7.59 -18.54 2.74
CA THR A 215 -7.38 -17.95 1.41
C THR A 215 -8.58 -17.12 0.94
N ALA A 216 -9.80 -17.53 1.27
CA ALA A 216 -11.01 -16.76 0.97
C ALA A 216 -11.15 -15.50 1.82
N LEU A 217 -10.69 -15.55 3.08
CA LEU A 217 -10.82 -14.48 4.05
C LEU A 217 -9.70 -13.43 3.96
N ILE A 218 -8.47 -13.83 3.62
CA ILE A 218 -7.31 -12.93 3.50
C ILE A 218 -7.62 -11.71 2.63
N PRO A 219 -8.18 -11.84 1.41
CA PRO A 219 -8.55 -10.68 0.60
C PRO A 219 -9.59 -9.80 1.29
N THR A 220 -10.53 -10.36 2.06
CA THR A 220 -11.56 -9.57 2.76
C THR A 220 -11.03 -8.82 3.99
N VAL A 221 -9.95 -9.30 4.61
CA VAL A 221 -9.37 -8.70 5.83
C VAL A 221 -8.18 -7.78 5.52
N TYR A 222 -7.37 -8.10 4.50
CA TYR A 222 -6.23 -7.27 4.06
C TYR A 222 -6.62 -6.09 3.15
N LEU A 223 -7.93 -5.81 3.02
CA LEU A 223 -8.51 -4.69 2.26
C LEU A 223 -7.82 -3.35 2.51
N ASP A 224 -7.28 -3.13 3.72
CA ASP A 224 -6.74 -1.82 4.13
C ASP A 224 -5.22 -1.67 4.03
N PHE A 225 -4.47 -2.76 3.83
CA PHE A 225 -3.00 -2.74 3.98
C PHE A 225 -2.21 -2.99 2.69
N ALA A 226 -2.85 -3.44 1.60
CA ALA A 226 -2.13 -3.76 0.38
C ALA A 226 -1.74 -2.49 -0.42
N PRO A 227 -0.45 -2.33 -0.81
CA PRO A 227 -0.01 -1.19 -1.62
C PRO A 227 -0.75 -1.17 -2.96
N HIS A 228 -1.28 0.01 -3.35
CA HIS A 228 -2.09 0.20 -4.56
C HIS A 228 -1.36 -0.17 -5.88
N ASP A 229 -0.03 -0.28 -5.85
CA ASP A 229 0.79 -0.68 -6.99
C ASP A 229 1.71 -1.85 -6.63
N PRO A 230 1.41 -3.09 -7.08
CA PRO A 230 2.31 -4.23 -6.90
C PRO A 230 3.58 -4.03 -7.73
N THR A 231 4.72 -4.45 -7.15
CA THR A 231 6.02 -4.47 -7.84
C THR A 231 5.97 -5.35 -9.11
N PRO A 232 6.84 -5.13 -10.11
CA PRO A 232 6.86 -5.94 -11.34
C PRO A 232 7.09 -7.44 -11.08
N ALA A 233 7.79 -7.80 -9.99
CA ALA A 233 7.94 -9.18 -9.56
C ALA A 233 6.62 -9.76 -9.03
N GLN A 234 5.92 -9.03 -8.15
CA GLN A 234 4.60 -9.43 -7.63
C GLN A 234 3.55 -9.56 -8.74
N ARG A 235 3.59 -8.71 -9.77
CA ARG A 235 2.70 -8.82 -10.94
C ARG A 235 2.88 -10.13 -11.69
N ARG A 236 4.12 -10.57 -11.92
CA ARG A 236 4.42 -11.85 -12.58
C ARG A 236 3.99 -13.05 -11.73
N VAL A 237 4.16 -12.99 -10.42
CA VAL A 237 3.68 -14.05 -9.50
C VAL A 237 2.15 -14.13 -9.53
N GLY A 238 1.46 -12.99 -9.46
CA GLY A 238 0.00 -12.94 -9.55
C GLY A 238 -0.54 -13.52 -10.86
N LEU A 239 0.10 -13.19 -12.00
CA LEU A 239 -0.26 -13.76 -13.30
C LEU A 239 -0.10 -15.28 -13.34
N LYS A 240 1.02 -15.81 -12.84
CA LYS A 240 1.27 -17.26 -12.77
C LYS A 240 0.21 -17.96 -11.91
N LEU A 241 -0.15 -17.37 -10.78
CA LEU A 241 -1.19 -17.91 -9.90
C LEU A 241 -2.55 -17.95 -10.61
N VAL A 242 -2.93 -16.88 -11.31
CA VAL A 242 -4.20 -16.84 -12.05
C VAL A 242 -4.23 -17.87 -13.18
N MET A 243 -3.13 -18.03 -13.93
CA MET A 243 -3.03 -19.06 -14.96
C MET A 243 -3.17 -20.47 -14.39
N ALA A 244 -2.55 -20.74 -13.24
CA ALA A 244 -2.71 -22.02 -12.55
C ALA A 244 -4.17 -22.25 -12.11
N THR A 245 -4.85 -21.22 -11.58
CA THR A 245 -6.27 -21.33 -11.19
C THR A 245 -7.21 -21.50 -12.39
N LEU A 246 -6.90 -20.87 -13.53
CA LEU A 246 -7.65 -21.04 -14.77
C LEU A 246 -7.50 -22.47 -15.30
N LEU A 247 -6.29 -23.01 -15.30
CA LEU A 247 -6.01 -24.39 -15.70
C LEU A 247 -6.75 -25.39 -14.79
N ALA A 248 -6.70 -25.16 -13.47
CA ALA A 248 -7.41 -25.97 -12.49
C ALA A 248 -8.94 -25.88 -12.68
N GLY A 249 -9.50 -24.69 -12.89
CA GLY A 249 -10.93 -24.52 -13.19
C GLY A 249 -11.35 -25.22 -14.48
N ALA A 250 -10.56 -25.09 -15.55
CA ALA A 250 -10.80 -25.76 -16.82
C ALA A 250 -10.73 -27.29 -16.71
N SER A 251 -9.85 -27.81 -15.85
CA SER A 251 -9.77 -29.26 -15.58
C SER A 251 -11.06 -29.84 -15.01
N GLY A 252 -11.87 -29.05 -14.29
CA GLY A 252 -13.18 -29.48 -13.81
C GLY A 252 -14.21 -29.72 -14.91
N PHE A 253 -14.00 -29.19 -16.12
CA PHE A 253 -14.81 -29.50 -17.32
C PHE A 253 -14.25 -30.65 -18.16
N SER A 254 -13.11 -31.21 -17.75
CA SER A 254 -12.42 -32.23 -18.53
C SER A 254 -13.24 -33.52 -18.60
N THR A 255 -13.34 -34.08 -19.81
CA THR A 255 -14.06 -35.33 -20.10
C THR A 255 -13.65 -36.52 -19.22
N PRO A 256 -12.37 -36.71 -18.80
CA PRO A 256 -12.00 -37.76 -17.84
C PRO A 256 -12.29 -37.43 -16.36
N VAL A 257 -12.36 -36.15 -15.97
CA VAL A 257 -12.40 -35.77 -14.55
C VAL A 257 -13.79 -36.01 -13.95
N GLN A 258 -14.85 -35.67 -14.68
CA GLN A 258 -16.23 -35.86 -14.24
C GLN A 258 -16.61 -37.34 -13.99
N PRO A 259 -16.36 -38.28 -14.92
CA PRO A 259 -16.65 -39.69 -14.67
C PRO A 259 -15.76 -40.28 -13.57
N PHE A 260 -14.52 -39.80 -13.42
CA PHE A 260 -13.67 -40.20 -12.30
C PHE A 260 -14.27 -39.77 -10.96
N LEU A 261 -14.74 -38.53 -10.83
CA LEU A 261 -15.38 -38.04 -9.60
C LEU A 261 -16.68 -38.81 -9.30
N GLN A 262 -17.47 -39.10 -10.32
CA GLN A 262 -18.67 -39.94 -10.17
C GLN A 262 -18.32 -41.36 -9.70
N ALA A 263 -17.31 -41.99 -10.31
CA ALA A 263 -16.84 -43.32 -9.90
C ALA A 263 -16.27 -43.30 -8.48
N LEU A 264 -15.56 -42.25 -8.10
CA LEU A 264 -15.01 -42.08 -6.75
C LEU A 264 -16.12 -41.97 -5.70
N VAL A 265 -17.20 -41.24 -5.99
CA VAL A 265 -18.37 -41.15 -5.11
C VAL A 265 -19.08 -42.50 -5.03
N LEU A 266 -19.34 -43.16 -6.16
CA LEU A 266 -20.02 -44.47 -6.20
C LEU A 266 -19.23 -45.61 -5.53
N ALA A 267 -17.90 -45.49 -5.46
CA ALA A 267 -17.05 -46.44 -4.73
C ALA A 267 -17.12 -46.26 -3.21
N ALA A 268 -17.70 -45.17 -2.72
CA ALA A 268 -17.88 -44.94 -1.29
C ALA A 268 -19.20 -45.57 -0.78
N PRO A 269 -19.29 -45.93 0.52
CA PRO A 269 -20.53 -46.36 1.14
C PRO A 269 -21.66 -45.33 0.94
N PRO A 270 -22.94 -45.75 0.88
CA PRO A 270 -24.04 -44.85 0.50
C PRO A 270 -24.25 -43.66 1.44
N ARG A 271 -23.82 -43.77 2.69
CA ARG A 271 -23.80 -42.66 3.67
C ARG A 271 -22.84 -41.51 3.31
N PHE A 272 -21.90 -41.73 2.39
CA PHE A 272 -20.91 -40.73 1.96
C PHE A 272 -21.13 -40.26 0.52
N HIS A 273 -22.20 -40.70 -0.14
CA HIS A 273 -22.60 -40.15 -1.43
C HIS A 273 -22.92 -38.66 -1.29
N ASN A 274 -22.37 -37.86 -2.21
CA ASN A 274 -22.50 -36.41 -2.19
C ASN A 274 -22.44 -35.83 -3.62
N SER A 275 -22.87 -34.59 -3.76
CA SER A 275 -22.86 -33.84 -5.04
C SER A 275 -21.47 -33.28 -5.39
N THR A 276 -20.39 -34.02 -5.11
CA THR A 276 -19.02 -33.61 -5.45
C THR A 276 -18.83 -33.24 -6.92
N PRO A 277 -19.25 -34.07 -7.91
CA PRO A 277 -19.05 -33.75 -9.32
C PRO A 277 -19.78 -32.46 -9.72
N GLU A 278 -21.03 -32.27 -9.25
CA GLU A 278 -21.81 -31.04 -9.50
C GLU A 278 -21.14 -29.81 -8.85
N THR A 279 -20.65 -29.95 -7.62
CA THR A 279 -19.95 -28.89 -6.90
C THR A 279 -18.72 -28.43 -7.67
N VAL A 280 -17.89 -29.38 -8.15
CA VAL A 280 -16.71 -29.06 -8.97
C VAL A 280 -17.10 -28.33 -10.25
N GLN A 281 -18.17 -28.75 -10.93
CA GLN A 281 -18.66 -28.06 -12.12
C GLN A 281 -19.11 -26.62 -11.83
N VAL A 282 -19.88 -26.39 -10.76
CA VAL A 282 -20.38 -25.06 -10.39
C VAL A 282 -19.22 -24.10 -10.10
N PHE A 283 -18.22 -24.54 -9.35
CA PHE A 283 -17.05 -23.72 -9.08
C PHE A 283 -16.19 -23.50 -10.32
N SER A 284 -16.02 -24.50 -11.19
CA SER A 284 -15.37 -24.33 -12.49
C SER A 284 -16.09 -23.29 -13.37
N PHE A 285 -17.42 -23.28 -13.39
CA PHE A 285 -18.23 -22.27 -14.07
C PHE A 285 -18.05 -20.86 -13.52
N ALA A 286 -17.70 -20.71 -12.23
CA ALA A 286 -17.38 -19.41 -11.64
C ALA A 286 -15.91 -19.00 -11.87
N ILE A 287 -14.96 -19.91 -11.68
CA ILE A 287 -13.51 -19.63 -11.71
C ILE A 287 -13.03 -19.26 -13.12
N VAL A 288 -13.49 -19.96 -14.15
CA VAL A 288 -13.05 -19.73 -15.54
C VAL A 288 -13.40 -18.32 -16.06
N PRO A 289 -14.65 -17.83 -15.98
CA PRO A 289 -14.96 -16.47 -16.42
C PRO A 289 -14.28 -15.42 -15.55
N LEU A 290 -14.17 -15.64 -14.22
CA LEU A 290 -13.50 -14.70 -13.32
C LEU A 290 -12.01 -14.55 -13.62
N SER A 291 -11.33 -15.65 -13.91
CA SER A 291 -9.91 -15.62 -14.29
C SER A 291 -9.70 -14.98 -15.67
N LEU A 292 -10.63 -15.15 -16.62
CA LEU A 292 -10.56 -14.49 -17.94
C LEU A 292 -10.82 -12.97 -17.84
N VAL A 293 -11.79 -12.55 -17.03
CA VAL A 293 -12.04 -11.13 -16.72
C VAL A 293 -10.84 -10.51 -16.01
N TYR A 294 -10.25 -11.21 -15.05
CA TYR A 294 -9.03 -10.77 -14.38
C TYR A 294 -7.87 -10.61 -15.37
N LEU A 295 -7.64 -11.60 -16.24
CA LEU A 295 -6.57 -11.58 -17.23
C LEU A 295 -6.73 -10.42 -18.22
N CYS A 296 -7.96 -10.18 -18.70
CA CYS A 296 -8.26 -9.05 -19.56
C CYS A 296 -7.98 -7.71 -18.85
N GLY A 297 -8.43 -7.57 -17.60
CA GLY A 297 -8.14 -6.39 -16.78
C GLY A 297 -6.64 -6.19 -16.52
N TRP A 298 -5.89 -7.28 -16.35
CA TRP A 298 -4.44 -7.26 -16.19
C TRP A 298 -3.73 -6.81 -17.47
N LEU A 299 -4.08 -7.39 -18.62
CA LEU A 299 -3.52 -7.02 -19.94
C LEU A 299 -3.80 -5.55 -20.29
N GLN A 300 -5.00 -5.06 -19.99
CA GLN A 300 -5.33 -3.64 -20.18
C GLN A 300 -4.51 -2.72 -19.26
N ARG A 301 -4.14 -3.18 -18.06
CA ARG A 301 -3.30 -2.41 -17.13
C ARG A 301 -1.85 -2.37 -17.60
N GLU A 302 -1.29 -3.48 -18.06
CA GLU A 302 0.08 -3.56 -18.62
C GLU A 302 0.22 -2.62 -19.83
N ARG A 303 -0.68 -2.69 -20.81
CA ARG A 303 -0.67 -1.79 -21.98
C ARG A 303 -0.70 -0.30 -21.61
N LYS A 304 -1.44 0.07 -20.55
CA LYS A 304 -1.50 1.46 -20.06
C LYS A 304 -0.21 1.91 -19.39
N LEU A 305 0.51 0.99 -18.73
CA LEU A 305 1.78 1.28 -18.10
C LEU A 305 2.88 1.48 -19.14
N GLU A 306 2.91 0.64 -20.18
CA GLU A 306 3.83 0.76 -21.32
C GLU A 306 3.61 2.09 -22.07
N ALA A 307 2.36 2.44 -22.36
CA ALA A 307 2.00 3.72 -22.99
C ALA A 307 2.26 4.97 -22.13
N SER A 308 2.58 4.80 -20.84
CA SER A 308 2.96 5.91 -19.94
C SER A 308 4.47 6.02 -19.75
N SER A 309 5.24 5.05 -20.24
CA SER A 309 6.71 5.03 -20.18
C SER A 309 7.39 5.50 -21.47
N GLU A 310 6.66 5.59 -22.57
CA GLU A 310 7.04 6.28 -23.82
C GLU A 310 6.74 7.78 -23.75
#